data_AF-A0A1C6SYE3-F1
#
_entry.id   AF-A0A1C6SYE3-F1
#
_cell.length_a   1.000
_cell.length_b   1.000
_cell.length_c   1.000
_cell.angle_alpha   90.00
_cell.angle_beta   90.00
_cell.angle_gamma   90.00
#
_symmetry.space_group_name_H-M   'P 1'
#
loop_
_entity.id
_entity.type
_entity.pdbx_description
1 polymer ?
#
loop_
_entity_poly.entity_id
_entity_poly.type
_entity_poly.pdbx_seq_one_letter_code
_entity_poly.pdbx_strand_id
1 'polypeptide(L)'
;MRLVPQNQPADATDRQEGDNVIRLSPKPFMSTEELAELLDVDPSTIRRWRTLRPLQGPPFIQISDRVVKYATADVERWLSARRVYPQAA
;
A
#
# COMPACT_ATOMS: atom_id res chain seq x y z
N MET A 1 -46.93 -3.19 29.99
CA MET A 1 -47.34 -2.01 29.20
C MET A 1 -46.06 -1.29 28.80
N ARG A 2 -45.75 -1.27 27.49
CA ARG A 2 -44.54 -0.70 26.88
C ARG A 2 -44.44 0.81 27.16
N LEU A 3 -43.24 1.37 27.10
CA LEU A 3 -42.84 2.27 26.00
C LEU A 3 -41.32 2.56 26.09
N VAL A 4 -40.63 2.16 25.03
CA VAL A 4 -39.31 2.64 24.63
C VAL A 4 -39.51 4.05 24.06
N PRO A 5 -38.71 5.05 24.43
CA PRO A 5 -38.41 6.14 23.53
C PRO A 5 -37.07 5.84 22.84
N GLN A 6 -37.18 5.58 21.56
CA GLN A 6 -36.09 5.82 20.63
C GLN A 6 -35.96 7.34 20.48
N ASN A 7 -34.77 7.90 20.67
CA ASN A 7 -34.34 8.94 19.76
C ASN A 7 -32.83 9.18 19.85
N GLN A 8 -32.22 8.97 18.70
CA GLN A 8 -30.85 9.32 18.36
C GLN A 8 -30.85 10.74 17.78
N PRO A 9 -29.83 11.55 18.08
CA PRO A 9 -29.22 12.41 17.07
C PRO A 9 -27.79 11.89 16.84
N ALA A 10 -27.44 11.44 15.63
CA ALA A 10 -27.11 12.32 14.52
C ALA A 10 -26.04 13.34 14.91
N ASP A 11 -24.83 12.87 15.24
CA ASP A 11 -23.63 13.65 14.96
C ASP A 11 -22.90 12.99 13.79
N ALA A 12 -23.31 13.45 12.62
CA ALA A 12 -22.69 13.16 11.35
C ALA A 12 -21.62 14.23 11.14
N THR A 13 -20.37 13.97 11.51
CA THR A 13 -19.18 14.52 10.86
C THR A 13 -17.99 13.64 11.20
N ASP A 14 -17.87 12.52 10.49
CA ASP A 14 -16.57 12.18 9.92
C ASP A 14 -16.80 11.55 8.56
N ARG A 15 -17.29 12.38 7.63
CA ARG A 15 -17.21 12.10 6.21
C ARG A 15 -15.73 12.18 5.82
N GLN A 16 -14.97 11.13 6.07
CA GLN A 16 -13.64 10.95 5.48
C GLN A 16 -13.80 10.42 4.05
N GLU A 17 -14.51 11.17 3.23
CA GLU A 17 -14.40 11.13 1.77
C GLU A 17 -13.35 12.18 1.40
N GLY A 18 -12.19 11.77 0.90
CA GLY A 18 -11.38 12.70 0.12
C GLY A 18 -9.85 12.60 0.16
N ASP A 19 -9.22 11.69 0.91
CA ASP A 19 -7.75 11.55 0.80
C ASP A 19 -7.28 10.13 1.11
N ASN A 20 -7.58 9.19 0.21
CA ASN A 20 -7.03 7.84 0.26
C ASN A 20 -5.55 7.85 -0.16
N VAL A 21 -4.72 8.45 0.71
CA VAL A 21 -3.28 8.29 0.72
C VAL A 21 -3.01 7.01 1.50
N ILE A 22 -2.54 5.98 0.82
CA ILE A 22 -2.04 4.78 1.50
C ILE A 22 -0.88 5.24 2.38
N ARG A 23 -1.12 5.42 3.68
CA ARG A 23 -0.08 5.70 4.67
C ARG A 23 0.60 4.38 4.98
N LEU A 24 1.73 4.11 4.34
CA LEU A 24 2.56 2.97 4.73
C LEU A 24 3.12 3.20 6.15
N SER A 25 3.36 2.12 6.88
CA SER A 25 3.94 2.14 8.23
C SER A 25 5.12 3.12 8.32
N PRO A 26 5.37 3.79 9.47
CA PRO A 26 6.43 4.81 9.63
C PRO A 26 7.87 4.27 9.47
N LYS A 27 8.02 2.99 9.12
CA LYS A 27 9.30 2.33 8.91
C LYS A 27 9.90 2.83 7.59
N PRO A 28 11.16 3.28 7.56
CA PRO A 28 11.77 3.82 6.35
C PRO A 28 12.10 2.75 5.29
N PHE A 29 12.28 1.50 5.72
CA PHE A 29 12.67 0.38 4.84
C PHE A 29 11.87 -0.87 5.14
N MET A 30 11.47 -1.58 4.09
CA MET A 30 10.80 -2.88 4.15
C MET A 30 11.67 -4.00 3.56
N SER A 31 11.49 -5.23 4.05
CA SER A 31 12.07 -6.42 3.44
C SER A 31 11.27 -6.87 2.21
N THR A 32 11.73 -7.94 1.55
CA THR A 32 10.99 -8.54 0.43
C THR A 32 9.67 -9.14 0.90
N GLU A 33 9.67 -9.74 2.08
CA GLU A 33 8.51 -10.35 2.73
C GLU A 33 7.48 -9.27 3.12
N GLU A 34 7.93 -8.18 3.74
CA GLU A 34 7.05 -7.06 4.08
C GLU A 34 6.44 -6.40 2.83
N LEU A 35 7.21 -6.26 1.74
CA LEU A 35 6.68 -5.76 0.45
C LEU A 35 5.66 -6.74 -0.15
N ALA A 36 5.93 -8.03 -0.05
CA ALA A 36 5.06 -9.08 -0.57
C ALA A 36 3.70 -9.10 0.16
N GLU A 37 3.73 -9.00 1.49
CA GLU A 37 2.54 -8.83 2.33
C GLU A 37 1.77 -7.55 1.98
N LEU A 38 2.48 -6.42 1.78
CA LEU A 38 1.85 -5.16 1.41
C LEU A 38 1.12 -5.22 0.05
N LEU A 39 1.70 -5.92 -0.93
CA LEU A 39 1.15 -6.04 -2.28
C LEU A 39 0.20 -7.23 -2.43
N ASP A 40 0.02 -8.03 -1.39
CA ASP A 40 -0.73 -9.30 -1.40
C ASP A 40 -0.25 -10.25 -2.52
N VAL A 41 1.08 -10.42 -2.64
CA VAL A 41 1.70 -11.33 -3.60
C VAL A 41 2.70 -12.25 -2.91
N ASP A 42 3.02 -13.38 -3.53
CA ASP A 42 4.06 -14.26 -3.00
C ASP A 42 5.47 -13.61 -3.08
N PRO A 43 6.34 -13.72 -2.05
CA PRO A 43 7.70 -13.18 -2.08
C PRO A 43 8.53 -13.64 -3.28
N SER A 44 8.31 -14.84 -3.82
CA SER A 44 8.97 -15.32 -5.03
C SER A 44 8.59 -14.48 -6.26
N THR A 45 7.40 -13.90 -6.30
CA THR A 45 6.97 -12.95 -7.35
C THR A 45 7.83 -11.70 -7.33
N ILE A 46 8.05 -11.12 -6.14
CA ILE A 46 8.94 -9.98 -5.96
C ILE A 46 10.38 -10.33 -6.36
N ARG A 47 10.86 -11.52 -5.99
CA ARG A 47 12.20 -12.00 -6.40
C ARG A 47 12.31 -12.12 -7.92
N ARG A 48 11.26 -12.64 -8.58
CA ARG A 48 11.18 -12.78 -10.03
C ARG A 48 11.16 -11.41 -10.72
N TRP A 49 10.44 -10.42 -10.21
CA TRP A 49 10.42 -9.08 -10.80
C TRP A 49 11.81 -8.45 -10.94
N ARG A 50 12.71 -8.70 -9.98
CA ARG A 50 14.11 -8.24 -10.04
C ARG A 50 14.95 -8.93 -11.13
N THR A 51 14.58 -10.15 -11.54
CA THR A 51 15.32 -10.90 -12.57
C THR A 51 14.76 -10.72 -13.97
N LEU A 52 13.53 -10.24 -14.11
CA LEU A 52 12.91 -9.96 -15.41
C LEU A 52 13.67 -8.87 -16.18
N ARG A 53 13.57 -8.94 -17.51
CA ARG A 53 14.07 -7.96 -18.46
C ARG A 53 12.89 -7.55 -19.36
N PRO A 54 12.37 -6.32 -19.26
CA PRO A 54 12.84 -5.21 -18.39
C PRO A 54 12.62 -5.48 -16.90
N LEU A 55 13.42 -4.83 -16.04
CA LEU A 55 13.25 -4.92 -14.58
C LEU A 55 11.85 -4.47 -14.20
N GLN A 56 11.18 -5.26 -13.37
CA GLN A 56 9.85 -4.95 -12.86
C GLN A 56 9.87 -4.70 -11.36
N GLY A 57 8.79 -4.13 -10.85
CA GLY A 57 8.63 -3.83 -9.42
C GLY A 57 9.21 -2.48 -9.00
N PRO A 58 9.11 -2.15 -7.71
CA PRO A 58 9.64 -0.92 -7.16
C PRO A 58 11.18 -0.92 -7.10
N PRO A 59 11.81 0.26 -7.02
CA PRO A 59 13.25 0.38 -6.78
C PRO A 59 13.68 -0.41 -5.53
N PHE A 60 14.80 -1.11 -5.64
CA PHE A 60 15.35 -1.90 -4.54
C PHE A 60 16.76 -1.46 -4.20
N ILE A 61 17.11 -1.56 -2.93
CA ILE A 61 18.43 -1.27 -2.38
C ILE A 61 19.07 -2.60 -2.02
N GLN A 62 20.12 -2.97 -2.76
CA GLN A 62 20.93 -4.14 -2.43
C GLN A 62 21.98 -3.74 -1.39
N ILE A 63 21.80 -4.20 -0.15
CA ILE A 63 22.76 -3.97 0.94
C ILE A 63 23.87 -5.04 0.89
N SER A 64 23.50 -6.28 0.57
CA SER A 64 24.42 -7.39 0.33
C SER A 64 23.82 -8.40 -0.64
N ASP A 65 24.56 -9.45 -1.00
CA ASP A 65 24.11 -10.51 -1.91
C ASP A 65 22.78 -11.18 -1.48
N ARG A 66 22.52 -11.23 -0.16
CA ARG A 66 21.30 -11.86 0.39
C ARG A 66 20.32 -10.86 0.99
N VAL A 67 20.74 -9.61 1.20
CA VAL A 67 19.94 -8.59 1.88
C VAL A 67 19.53 -7.51 0.90
N VAL A 68 18.24 -7.50 0.57
CA VAL A 68 17.62 -6.47 -0.24
C VAL A 68 16.50 -5.81 0.55
N LYS A 69 16.47 -4.48 0.48
CA LYS A 69 15.47 -3.64 1.13
C LYS A 69 14.77 -2.78 0.08
N TYR A 70 13.58 -2.32 0.43
CA TYR A 70 12.82 -1.35 -0.35
C TYR A 70 12.57 -0.14 0.54
N ALA A 71 12.86 1.05 0.04
CA ALA A 71 12.49 2.27 0.75
C ALA A 71 10.98 2.46 0.63
N THR A 72 10.32 2.77 1.75
CA THR A 72 8.87 2.95 1.79
C THR A 72 8.42 4.02 0.80
N ALA A 73 9.11 5.17 0.78
CA ALA A 73 8.84 6.27 -0.16
C ALA A 73 8.97 5.87 -1.64
N ASP A 74 9.93 5.00 -1.99
CA ASP A 74 10.11 4.55 -3.37
C ASP A 74 8.99 3.62 -3.81
N VAL A 75 8.50 2.76 -2.91
CA VAL A 75 7.35 1.89 -3.18
C VAL A 75 6.07 2.71 -3.33
N GLU A 76 5.85 3.71 -2.47
CA GLU A 76 4.70 4.63 -2.62
C GLU A 76 4.74 5.36 -3.95
N ARG A 77 5.90 5.91 -4.33
CA ARG A 77 6.08 6.57 -5.63
C ARG A 77 5.83 5.61 -6.78
N TRP A 78 6.31 4.36 -6.69
CA TRP A 78 6.10 3.35 -7.71
C TRP A 78 4.63 2.94 -7.86
N LEU A 79 3.93 2.75 -6.74
CA LEU A 79 2.49 2.47 -6.73
C LEU A 79 1.70 3.64 -7.31
N SER A 80 2.05 4.86 -6.91
CA SER A 80 1.41 6.09 -7.38
C SER A 80 1.58 6.28 -8.89
N ALA A 81 2.77 5.99 -9.43
CA ALA A 81 3.03 6.06 -10.86
C ALA A 81 2.26 5.01 -11.68
N ARG A 82 1.85 3.90 -11.06
CA ARG A 82 1.06 2.82 -11.68
C ARG A 82 -0.44 2.93 -11.41
N ARG A 83 -0.85 3.88 -10.56
CA ARG A 83 -2.25 4.08 -10.20
C ARG A 83 -3.00 4.56 -11.43
N VAL A 84 -3.84 3.70 -11.98
CA VAL A 84 -4.79 4.07 -13.04
C VAL A 84 -6.02 4.66 -12.36
N TYR A 85 -6.29 5.93 -12.62
CA TYR A 85 -7.52 6.58 -12.17
C TYR A 85 -8.64 6.24 -13.16
N PRO A 86 -9.73 5.59 -12.72
CA PRO A 86 -10.88 5.34 -13.58
C PRO A 86 -11.71 6.63 -13.74
N GLN A 87 -11.26 7.57 -14.58
CA GLN A 87 -12.04 8.71 -15.08
C GLN A 87 -11.31 9.35 -16.28
N ALA A 88 -11.87 9.58 -17.46
CA ALA A 88 -13.24 9.56 -17.93
C ALA A 88 -13.31 8.87 -19.32
N ALA A 89 -14.24 7.94 -19.50
CA ALA A 89 -14.70 7.48 -20.80
C ALA A 89 -16.15 7.93 -20.97
#